data_AF-A0A352VAE3-F1
#
_entry.id   AF-A0A352VAE3-F1
#
_cell.length_a   1.000
_cell.length_b   1.000
_cell.length_c   1.000
_cell.angle_alpha   90.00
_cell.angle_beta   90.00
_cell.angle_gamma   90.00
#
_symmetry.space_group_name_H-M   'P 1'
#
loop_
_entity.id
_entity.type
_entity.pdbx_description
1 polymer ?
#
loop_
_entity_poly.entity_id
_entity_poly.type
_entity_poly.pdbx_seq_one_letter_code
_entity_poly.pdbx_strand_id
1 'polypeptide(L)'
;MKIYLSKFDENSGLSLISTYRVLNLGDAPLTSTISALLKGPTSEEQNNDIITNVPGNTFLRSIYVKEGVAYIDLSENFENNPYGRESTVLQLKQIVYTATEFSSVKAVQFLINGKIKAYIGGDGVIISKPLKRNDFS
;
A
#
# COMPACT_ATOMS: atom_id res chain seq x y z
N MET A 1 12.22 -9.07 -3.46
CA MET A 1 11.10 -8.24 -3.92
C MET A 1 11.16 -6.90 -3.21
N LYS A 2 10.96 -5.79 -3.92
CA LYS A 2 10.89 -4.47 -3.29
C LYS A 2 9.52 -4.29 -2.64
N ILE A 3 9.51 -3.85 -1.39
CA ILE A 3 8.33 -3.42 -0.66
C ILE A 3 8.56 -1.98 -0.23
N TYR A 4 7.53 -1.15 -0.39
CA TYR A 4 7.60 0.26 0.02
C TYR A 4 6.94 0.45 1.38
N LEU A 5 7.68 1.08 2.28
CA LEU A 5 7.29 1.39 3.65
C LEU A 5 7.68 2.83 3.95
N SER A 6 7.26 3.35 5.10
CA SER A 6 7.69 4.67 5.54
C SER A 6 8.87 4.53 6.49
N LYS A 7 9.86 5.40 6.36
CA LYS A 7 10.90 5.58 7.36
C LYS A 7 10.63 6.87 8.11
N PHE A 8 10.68 6.78 9.44
CA PHE A 8 10.69 7.95 10.29
C PHE A 8 12.13 8.44 10.48
N ASP A 9 12.29 9.75 10.35
CA ASP A 9 13.53 10.46 10.64
C ASP A 9 13.17 11.68 11.50
N GLU A 10 13.90 11.90 12.59
CA GLU A 10 13.56 12.94 13.57
C GLU A 10 13.57 14.36 12.98
N ASN A 11 14.38 14.60 11.94
CA ASN A 11 14.56 15.93 11.35
C ASN A 11 13.64 16.18 10.14
N SER A 12 13.40 15.14 9.35
CA SER A 12 12.69 15.23 8.07
C SER A 12 11.30 14.58 8.08
N GLY A 13 10.92 13.95 9.18
CA GLY A 13 9.61 13.32 9.36
C GLY A 13 9.50 12.00 8.61
N LEU A 14 8.31 11.70 8.08
CA LEU A 14 8.05 10.45 7.36
C LEU A 14 8.40 10.56 5.89
N SER A 15 9.16 9.59 5.39
CA SER A 15 9.49 9.46 3.97
C SER A 15 9.22 8.06 3.46
N LEU A 16 8.81 7.92 2.20
CA LEU A 16 8.61 6.61 1.57
C LEU A 16 9.96 6.05 1.12
N ILE A 17 10.29 4.83 1.57
CA ILE A 17 11.51 4.11 1.19
C ILE A 17 11.17 2.73 0.63
N SER A 18 12.11 2.13 -0.11
CA SER A 18 12.03 0.73 -0.53
C SER A 18 12.93 -0.16 0.32
N THR A 19 12.39 -1.27 0.79
CA THR A 19 13.12 -2.39 1.41
C THR A 19 13.09 -3.61 0.48
N TYR A 20 14.10 -4.49 0.57
CA TYR A 20 14.12 -5.75 -0.16
C TYR A 20 13.75 -6.91 0.76
N ARG A 21 12.69 -7.64 0.41
CA ARG A 21 12.29 -8.87 1.12
C ARG A 21 12.47 -10.11 0.25
N VAL A 22 12.98 -11.18 0.85
CA VAL A 22 12.97 -12.52 0.27
C VAL A 22 11.59 -13.11 0.55
N LEU A 23 10.81 -13.37 -0.50
CA LEU A 23 9.44 -13.89 -0.39
C LEU A 23 9.32 -15.19 -1.19
N ASN A 24 8.57 -16.15 -0.66
CA ASN A 24 8.08 -17.27 -1.44
C ASN A 24 6.85 -16.81 -2.24
N LEU A 25 7.03 -16.55 -3.53
CA LEU A 25 6.02 -15.88 -4.34
C LEU A 25 4.91 -16.82 -4.84
N GLY A 26 5.20 -18.12 -5.00
CA GLY A 26 4.28 -19.09 -5.59
C GLY A 26 3.73 -18.64 -6.95
N ASP A 27 2.52 -19.08 -7.28
CA ASP A 27 1.84 -18.75 -8.54
C ASP A 27 1.19 -17.35 -8.56
N ALA A 28 1.10 -16.69 -7.40
CA ALA A 28 0.45 -15.40 -7.24
C ALA A 28 1.39 -14.35 -6.64
N PRO A 29 2.46 -13.94 -7.37
CA PRO A 29 3.55 -13.13 -6.83
C PRO A 29 3.10 -11.75 -6.31
N LEU A 30 2.13 -11.11 -7.00
CA LEU A 30 1.57 -9.83 -6.56
C LEU A 30 0.80 -9.99 -5.24
N THR A 31 -0.07 -11.00 -5.15
CA THR A 31 -0.82 -11.33 -3.92
C THR A 31 0.12 -11.59 -2.75
N SER A 32 1.15 -12.41 -2.95
CA SER A 32 2.16 -12.71 -1.92
C SER A 32 2.91 -11.45 -1.46
N THR A 33 3.25 -10.55 -2.39
CA THR A 33 3.97 -9.31 -2.09
C THR A 33 3.10 -8.31 -1.33
N ILE A 34 1.86 -8.08 -1.76
CA ILE A 34 0.93 -7.19 -1.05
C ILE A 34 0.56 -7.77 0.32
N SER A 35 0.37 -9.08 0.43
CA SER A 35 0.15 -9.71 1.73
C SER A 35 1.33 -9.52 2.68
N ALA A 36 2.57 -9.59 2.18
CA ALA A 36 3.76 -9.30 2.97
C ALA A 36 3.84 -7.83 3.40
N LEU A 37 3.46 -6.89 2.53
CA LEU A 37 3.35 -5.46 2.88
C LEU A 37 2.32 -5.24 4.00
N LEU A 38 1.13 -5.84 3.90
CA LEU A 38 0.05 -5.68 4.88
C LEU A 38 0.38 -6.30 6.26
N LYS A 39 1.28 -7.28 6.32
CA LYS A 39 1.84 -7.78 7.59
C LYS A 39 2.68 -6.73 8.34
N GLY A 40 3.02 -5.61 7.70
CA GLY A 40 3.82 -4.54 8.28
C GLY A 40 5.33 -4.78 8.17
N PRO A 41 6.15 -3.90 8.78
CA PRO A 41 7.59 -4.01 8.80
C PRO A 41 8.06 -5.25 9.59
N THR A 42 9.16 -5.87 9.17
CA THR A 42 9.85 -6.91 9.95
C THR A 42 10.50 -6.32 11.20
N SER A 43 10.90 -7.16 12.16
CA SER A 43 11.61 -6.68 13.35
C SER A 43 12.92 -5.95 13.01
N GLU A 44 13.65 -6.40 11.99
CA GLU A 44 14.85 -5.72 11.52
C GLU A 44 14.52 -4.35 10.90
N GLU A 45 13.46 -4.26 10.12
CA GLU A 45 12.99 -2.99 9.54
C GLU A 45 12.56 -2.02 10.64
N GLN A 46 11.82 -2.49 11.65
CA GLN A 46 11.41 -1.69 12.81
C GLN A 46 12.61 -1.13 13.60
N ASN A 47 13.66 -1.94 13.79
CA ASN A 47 14.91 -1.50 14.44
C ASN A 47 15.66 -0.40 13.65
N ASN A 48 15.25 -0.13 12.41
CA ASN A 48 15.79 0.91 11.53
C ASN A 48 14.78 2.05 11.28
N ASP A 49 13.83 2.24 12.21
CA ASP A 49 12.79 3.28 12.17
C ASP A 49 11.85 3.16 10.96
N ILE A 50 11.70 1.96 10.41
CA ILE A 50 10.79 1.68 9.31
C ILE A 50 9.43 1.25 9.88
N ILE A 51 8.41 1.98 9.50
CA ILE A 51 7.02 1.80 9.93
C ILE A 51 6.09 1.55 8.74
N THR A 52 4.84 1.21 9.04
CA THR A 52 3.76 1.18 8.05
C THR A 52 2.72 2.24 8.38
N ASN A 53 2.21 2.92 7.35
CA ASN A 53 1.02 3.77 7.45
C ASN A 53 -0.27 2.99 7.14
N VAL A 54 -0.19 1.73 6.73
CA VAL A 54 -1.37 0.88 6.54
C VAL A 54 -2.03 0.63 7.90
N PRO A 55 -3.33 0.91 8.07
CA PRO A 55 -4.03 0.67 9.33
C PRO A 55 -3.96 -0.79 9.77
N GLY A 56 -3.78 -1.01 11.07
CA GLY A 56 -3.79 -2.34 11.66
C GLY A 56 -5.07 -3.10 11.36
N ASN A 57 -4.99 -4.43 11.32
CA ASN A 57 -6.08 -5.34 10.95
C ASN A 57 -6.61 -5.18 9.52
N THR A 58 -5.95 -4.38 8.67
CA THR A 58 -6.20 -4.44 7.23
C THR A 58 -5.80 -5.82 6.70
N PHE A 59 -6.72 -6.49 6.00
CA PHE A 59 -6.43 -7.74 5.30
C PHE A 59 -6.83 -7.67 3.84
N LEU A 60 -6.13 -8.47 3.04
CA LEU A 60 -6.37 -8.60 1.62
C LEU A 60 -7.55 -9.56 1.38
N ARG A 61 -8.55 -9.10 0.64
CA ARG A 61 -9.71 -9.91 0.25
C ARG A 61 -9.47 -10.57 -1.11
N SER A 62 -9.03 -9.81 -2.10
CA SER A 62 -8.68 -10.33 -3.42
C SER A 62 -7.75 -9.38 -4.19
N ILE A 63 -7.02 -9.94 -5.17
CA ILE A 63 -6.28 -9.17 -6.17
C ILE A 63 -6.49 -9.81 -7.54
N TYR A 64 -6.67 -8.96 -8.55
CA TYR A 64 -6.53 -9.36 -9.94
C TYR A 64 -5.92 -8.23 -10.75
N VAL A 65 -5.32 -8.58 -11.90
CA VAL A 65 -4.75 -7.59 -12.84
C VAL A 65 -5.55 -7.66 -14.14
N LYS A 66 -6.00 -6.50 -14.61
CA LYS A 66 -6.67 -6.35 -15.90
C LYS A 66 -6.13 -5.10 -16.59
N GLU A 67 -5.68 -5.24 -17.84
CA GLU A 67 -5.22 -4.12 -18.67
C GLU A 67 -4.17 -3.24 -17.99
N GLY A 68 -3.26 -3.86 -17.23
CA GLY A 68 -2.21 -3.16 -16.49
C GLY A 68 -2.66 -2.46 -15.21
N VAL A 69 -3.91 -2.63 -14.77
CA VAL A 69 -4.40 -2.15 -13.49
C VAL A 69 -4.53 -3.30 -12.52
N ALA A 70 -3.90 -3.19 -11.35
CA ALA A 70 -4.14 -4.09 -10.22
C ALA A 70 -5.37 -3.61 -9.45
N TYR A 71 -6.40 -4.44 -9.39
CA TYR A 71 -7.58 -4.22 -8.56
C TYR A 71 -7.33 -4.92 -7.23
N ILE A 72 -7.20 -4.14 -6.16
CA ILE A 72 -6.84 -4.64 -4.83
C ILE A 72 -8.03 -4.37 -3.89
N ASP A 73 -8.69 -5.45 -3.49
CA ASP A 73 -9.82 -5.42 -2.55
C ASP A 73 -9.33 -5.64 -1.13
N LEU A 74 -9.58 -4.67 -0.26
CA LEU A 74 -9.13 -4.63 1.13
C LEU A 74 -10.32 -4.62 2.08
N SER A 75 -10.08 -5.00 3.34
CA SER A 75 -11.06 -4.84 4.40
C SER A 75 -11.34 -3.37 4.73
N GLU A 76 -12.48 -3.11 5.37
CA GLU A 76 -12.89 -1.77 5.80
C GLU A 76 -11.91 -1.06 6.74
N ASN A 77 -11.05 -1.81 7.44
CA ASN A 77 -10.00 -1.23 8.28
C ASN A 77 -9.07 -0.31 7.49
N PHE A 78 -8.86 -0.58 6.20
CA PHE A 78 -8.04 0.27 5.34
C PHE A 78 -8.59 1.69 5.20
N GLU A 79 -9.89 1.92 5.39
CA GLU A 79 -10.47 3.25 5.25
C GLU A 79 -10.12 4.20 6.40
N ASN A 80 -9.76 3.63 7.56
CA ASN A 80 -9.66 4.34 8.82
C ASN A 80 -8.20 4.52 9.22
N ASN A 81 -7.56 5.55 8.65
CA ASN A 81 -6.24 5.99 9.09
C ASN A 81 -6.38 7.08 10.15
N PRO A 82 -5.97 6.83 11.41
CA PRO A 82 -6.17 7.79 12.50
C PRO A 82 -5.18 8.96 12.47
N TYR A 83 -4.17 8.93 11.59
CA TYR A 83 -3.07 9.90 11.56
C TYR A 83 -3.22 10.96 10.46
N GLY A 84 -4.45 11.17 9.98
CA GLY A 84 -4.81 12.24 9.04
C GLY A 84 -4.37 12.01 7.58
N ARG A 85 -4.54 13.06 6.77
CA ARG A 85 -4.36 13.04 5.32
C ARG A 85 -2.99 12.58 4.88
N GLU A 86 -1.91 13.08 5.49
CA GLU A 86 -0.54 12.76 5.08
C GLU A 86 -0.24 11.26 5.24
N SER A 87 -0.62 10.67 6.38
CA SER A 87 -0.51 9.23 6.61
C SER A 87 -1.39 8.43 5.66
N THR A 88 -2.59 8.91 5.36
CA THR A 88 -3.49 8.28 4.37
C THR A 88 -2.87 8.26 2.97
N VAL A 89 -2.18 9.35 2.58
CA VAL A 89 -1.45 9.40 1.31
C VAL A 89 -0.25 8.44 1.32
N LEU A 90 0.53 8.38 2.40
CA LEU A 90 1.64 7.42 2.53
C LEU A 90 1.16 5.96 2.48
N GLN A 91 0.05 5.65 3.14
CA GLN A 91 -0.64 4.36 3.08
C GLN A 91 -0.94 3.94 1.64
N LEU A 92 -1.52 4.84 0.84
CA LEU A 92 -1.79 4.57 -0.58
C LEU A 92 -0.50 4.42 -1.38
N LYS A 93 0.49 5.30 -1.15
CA LYS A 93 1.81 5.24 -1.82
C LYS A 93 2.50 3.90 -1.58
N GLN A 94 2.48 3.37 -0.36
CA GLN A 94 3.07 2.06 -0.04
C GLN A 94 2.50 0.93 -0.93
N ILE A 95 1.19 0.88 -1.11
CA ILE A 95 0.55 -0.14 -1.97
C ILE A 95 0.81 0.13 -3.44
N VAL A 96 0.64 1.37 -3.92
CA VAL A 96 0.85 1.72 -5.33
C VAL A 96 2.28 1.44 -5.77
N TYR A 97 3.27 1.89 -5.00
CA TYR A 97 4.67 1.71 -5.35
C TYR A 97 5.06 0.23 -5.31
N THR A 98 4.63 -0.52 -4.29
CA THR A 98 4.90 -1.96 -4.20
C THR A 98 4.25 -2.74 -5.35
N ALA A 99 2.99 -2.47 -5.68
CA ALA A 99 2.30 -3.16 -6.76
C ALA A 99 2.93 -2.86 -8.13
N THR A 100 3.37 -1.62 -8.34
CA THR A 100 3.95 -1.18 -9.62
C THR A 100 5.44 -1.54 -9.80
N GLU A 101 6.05 -2.26 -8.84
CA GLU A 101 7.32 -2.97 -9.08
C GLU A 101 7.15 -4.12 -10.07
N PHE A 102 5.95 -4.69 -10.16
CA PHE A 102 5.61 -5.63 -11.21
C PHE A 102 5.43 -4.87 -12.51
N SER A 103 6.27 -5.15 -13.51
CA SER A 103 6.28 -4.42 -14.78
C SER A 103 4.94 -4.48 -15.53
N SER A 104 4.13 -5.51 -15.30
CA SER A 104 2.77 -5.65 -15.85
C SER A 104 1.74 -4.74 -15.17
N VAL A 105 2.03 -4.16 -14.00
CA VAL A 105 1.13 -3.29 -13.23
C VAL A 105 1.57 -1.84 -13.38
N LYS A 106 0.67 -1.00 -13.89
CA LYS A 106 0.88 0.44 -14.15
C LYS A 106 0.12 1.32 -13.17
N ALA A 107 -0.97 0.83 -12.59
CA ALA A 107 -1.81 1.54 -11.65
C ALA A 107 -2.49 0.57 -10.67
N VAL A 108 -3.03 1.10 -9.58
CA VAL A 108 -3.82 0.35 -8.59
C VAL A 108 -5.21 0.96 -8.48
N GLN A 109 -6.25 0.16 -8.73
CA GLN A 109 -7.61 0.48 -8.32
C GLN A 109 -7.85 -0.11 -6.93
N PHE A 110 -8.18 0.74 -5.97
CA PHE A 110 -8.57 0.32 -4.63
C PHE A 110 -10.05 -0.04 -4.59
N LEU A 111 -10.37 -1.13 -3.91
CA LEU A 111 -11.72 -1.52 -3.54
C LEU A 111 -11.76 -1.77 -2.04
N ILE A 112 -12.88 -1.42 -1.42
CA ILE A 112 -13.14 -1.77 -0.03
C ILE A 112 -14.38 -2.63 0.04
N ASN A 113 -14.24 -3.83 0.59
CA ASN A 113 -15.31 -4.83 0.65
C ASN A 113 -16.01 -5.01 -0.71
N GLY A 114 -15.22 -5.12 -1.77
CA GLY A 114 -15.67 -5.34 -3.16
C GLY A 114 -16.22 -4.10 -3.87
N LYS A 115 -16.17 -2.91 -3.26
CA LYS A 115 -16.72 -1.68 -3.85
C LYS A 115 -15.64 -0.64 -4.10
N ILE A 116 -15.67 -0.02 -5.28
CA ILE A 116 -14.90 1.21 -5.53
C ILE A 116 -15.56 2.34 -4.74
N LYS A 117 -14.78 2.98 -3.88
CA LYS A 117 -15.21 4.17 -3.15
C LYS A 117 -14.66 5.43 -3.80
N ALA A 118 -15.32 6.56 -3.54
CA ALA A 118 -14.85 7.85 -4.05
C ALA A 118 -13.62 8.34 -3.27
N TYR A 119 -13.61 8.15 -1.95
CA TYR A 119 -12.57 8.62 -1.04
C TYR A 119 -12.45 7.73 0.20
N ILE A 120 -11.34 7.86 0.92
CA ILE A 120 -11.06 7.25 2.24
C ILE A 120 -10.44 8.27 3.20
N GLY A 121 -10.38 7.93 4.49
CA GLY A 121 -9.90 8.82 5.56
C GLY A 121 -10.87 9.97 5.86
N GLY A 122 -10.76 10.55 7.06
CA GLY A 122 -11.59 11.69 7.47
C GLY A 122 -11.43 12.92 6.58
N ASP A 123 -10.26 13.08 5.96
CA ASP A 123 -9.90 14.20 5.10
C ASP A 123 -10.25 13.98 3.61
N GLY A 124 -10.92 12.87 3.27
CA GLY A 124 -11.43 12.62 1.93
C GLY A 124 -10.36 12.46 0.84
N VAL A 125 -9.39 11.55 1.03
CA VAL A 125 -8.39 11.23 0.00
C VAL A 125 -9.03 10.42 -1.12
N ILE A 126 -8.99 10.93 -2.35
CA ILE A 126 -9.70 10.39 -3.52
C ILE A 126 -9.08 9.05 -3.97
N ILE A 127 -9.91 8.03 -4.13
CA ILE A 127 -9.54 6.71 -4.66
C ILE A 127 -10.53 6.21 -5.75
N SER A 128 -11.37 7.10 -6.27
CA SER A 128 -12.43 6.79 -7.26
C SER A 128 -11.90 6.25 -8.59
N LYS A 129 -10.61 6.39 -8.87
CA LYS A 129 -9.93 6.00 -10.10
C LYS A 129 -8.62 5.28 -9.77
N PRO A 130 -8.05 4.51 -10.71
CA PRO A 130 -6.78 3.85 -10.49
C PRO A 130 -5.66 4.87 -10.24
N LEU A 131 -4.88 4.66 -9.19
CA LEU A 131 -3.77 5.51 -8.78
C LEU A 131 -2.43 5.01 -9.32
N LYS A 132 -1.59 5.93 -9.77
CA LYS A 132 -0.24 5.74 -10.31
C LYS A 132 0.77 6.47 -9.42
N ARG A 133 2.06 6.15 -9.58
CA ARG A 133 3.14 6.85 -8.85
C ARG A 133 3.09 8.38 -9.04
N ASN A 134 2.82 8.83 -10.26
CA ASN A 134 2.78 10.25 -10.61
C ASN A 134 1.59 11.01 -9.99
N ASP A 135 0.57 10.32 -9.48
CA ASP A 135 -0.58 10.98 -8.83
C ASP A 135 -0.23 11.52 -7.43
N PHE A 136 0.97 11.21 -6.92
CA PHE A 136 1.47 11.65 -5.61
C PHE A 136 2.67 12.60 -5.69
N SER A 137 2.92 13.15 -6.88
CA SER A 137 4.04 14.04 -7.21
C SER A 137 3.62 15.50 -7.16
#